data_AF-A0A7W4EZZ5-F1
#
_entry.id   AF-A0A7W4EZZ5-F1
#
_cell.length_a   1.000
_cell.length_b   1.000
_cell.length_c   1.000
_cell.angle_alpha   90.00
_cell.angle_beta   90.00
_cell.angle_gamma   90.00
#
_symmetry.space_group_name_H-M   'P 1'
#
loop_
_entity.id
_entity.type
_entity.pdbx_description
1 polymer ?
#
loop_
_entity_poly.entity_id
_entity_poly.type
_entity_poly.pdbx_seq_one_letter_code
_entity_poly.pdbx_strand_id
1 'polypeptide(L)'
;MGERKKHPIPNNINGNTPKLYFTNHKFIVVLLPYFTYMNKDEFLKELIAFIADNSSELHPKVFKNKIRFGINKSSYTEMRFDYSQNYKGFYLQLASYNKEVGDFFEQEMDNTFLKMLEDESKEFRNLFFAQNSFQLSHYYYGFPIMTNDDTGHLYPEMGTTIFNDVLRNLQANHFKFIQAAEVLSPDLLHYIKRFPPCFFNTALVALLIIEKNLLSLDDERVQGLFEYDNMVTKNECKLFSPFDLIFGKKDYQQTAKQRILQRK
;
A
#
# COMPACT_ATOMS: atom_id res chain seq x y z
N MET A 1 -42.79 33.23 47.17
CA MET A 1 -42.64 33.70 45.78
C MET A 1 -41.27 34.34 45.65
N GLY A 2 -40.42 33.80 44.77
CA GLY A 2 -39.10 34.32 44.45
C GLY A 2 -38.63 33.66 43.16
N GLU A 3 -38.56 34.44 42.08
CA GLU A 3 -38.34 34.00 40.71
C GLU A 3 -36.95 33.38 40.49
N ARG A 4 -36.88 32.18 39.90
CA ARG A 4 -35.63 31.66 39.33
C ARG A 4 -35.42 32.28 37.95
N LYS A 5 -34.49 33.23 37.84
CA LYS A 5 -33.96 33.68 36.54
C LYS A 5 -33.18 32.53 35.89
N LYS A 6 -33.67 32.02 34.75
CA LYS A 6 -32.88 31.18 33.84
C LYS A 6 -31.97 32.11 33.04
N HIS A 7 -30.66 32.02 33.24
CA HIS A 7 -29.69 32.60 32.33
C HIS A 7 -29.37 31.58 31.22
N PRO A 8 -29.36 31.98 29.94
CA PRO A 8 -29.04 31.08 28.84
C PRO A 8 -27.57 30.68 28.90
N ILE A 9 -27.30 29.39 28.67
CA ILE A 9 -25.96 28.91 28.35
C ILE A 9 -25.65 29.37 26.92
N PRO A 10 -24.58 30.14 26.66
CA PRO A 10 -24.20 30.46 25.30
C PRO A 10 -23.67 29.21 24.60
N ASN A 11 -24.24 28.93 23.43
CA ASN A 11 -23.69 27.99 22.46
C ASN A 11 -22.27 28.41 22.05
N ASN A 12 -21.36 27.43 22.12
CA ASN A 12 -20.17 27.19 21.30
C ASN A 12 -19.53 28.39 20.57
N ILE A 13 -18.31 28.76 20.98
CA ILE A 13 -17.36 29.48 20.12
C ILE A 13 -16.00 28.77 20.25
N ASN A 14 -15.43 28.46 19.08
CA ASN A 14 -14.04 28.07 18.86
C ASN A 14 -13.07 28.76 19.84
N GLY A 15 -12.16 28.00 20.43
CA GLY A 15 -10.98 28.58 21.07
C GLY A 15 -10.45 27.79 22.25
N ASN A 16 -9.23 27.28 22.07
CA ASN A 16 -8.22 26.98 23.09
C ASN A 16 -8.48 27.64 24.46
N THR A 17 -9.25 27.00 25.34
CA THR A 17 -9.40 27.46 26.73
C THR A 17 -9.06 26.29 27.65
N PRO A 18 -8.01 26.41 28.50
CA PRO A 18 -7.65 25.35 29.43
C PRO A 18 -8.80 25.06 30.40
N LYS A 19 -9.11 23.78 30.64
CA LYS A 19 -10.01 23.40 31.73
C LYS A 19 -9.28 23.51 33.05
N LEU A 20 -9.66 24.50 33.86
CA LEU A 20 -9.25 24.64 35.24
C LEU A 20 -10.00 23.61 36.10
N TYR A 21 -9.26 22.72 36.75
CA TYR A 21 -9.79 21.83 37.78
C TYR A 21 -9.47 22.42 39.16
N PHE A 22 -10.51 22.67 39.96
CA PHE A 22 -10.37 23.23 41.29
C PHE A 22 -10.24 22.12 42.33
N THR A 23 -9.10 22.03 43.00
CA THR A 23 -9.00 21.36 44.29
C THR A 23 -8.20 22.21 45.26
N ASN A 24 -8.63 22.20 46.52
CA ASN A 24 -8.10 23.01 47.59
C ASN A 24 -6.68 22.54 47.96
N HIS A 25 -5.73 23.49 47.90
CA HIS A 25 -4.38 23.49 48.48
C HIS A 25 -3.22 23.05 47.55
N LYS A 26 -2.31 24.02 47.32
CA LYS A 26 -1.04 23.98 46.57
C LYS A 26 -1.14 23.96 45.04
N PHE A 27 -0.64 25.05 44.44
CA PHE A 27 -0.52 25.23 43.00
C PHE A 27 0.52 24.28 42.41
N ILE A 28 0.07 23.30 41.64
CA ILE A 28 0.89 22.65 40.62
C ILE A 28 0.21 22.98 39.29
N VAL A 29 0.81 23.90 38.54
CA VAL A 29 0.45 24.06 37.12
C VAL A 29 1.12 22.90 36.40
N VAL A 30 0.38 21.80 36.21
CA VAL A 30 0.78 20.78 35.24
C VAL A 30 0.47 21.36 33.87
N LEU A 31 1.49 21.97 33.25
CA LEU A 31 1.48 22.19 31.81
C LEU A 31 1.52 20.81 31.17
N LEU A 32 0.34 20.27 30.85
CA LEU A 32 0.25 19.20 29.86
C LEU A 32 0.98 19.73 28.61
N PRO A 33 1.89 18.96 28.01
CA PRO A 33 2.55 19.39 26.78
C PRO A 33 1.45 19.78 25.80
N TYR A 34 1.50 21.03 25.34
CA TYR A 34 0.70 21.45 24.19
C TYR A 34 1.09 20.50 23.07
N PHE A 35 0.22 19.53 22.75
CA PHE A 35 0.32 18.83 21.48
C PHE A 35 0.04 19.89 20.42
N THR A 36 1.10 20.54 19.94
CA THR A 36 1.03 21.31 18.71
C THR A 36 0.71 20.31 17.62
N TYR A 37 -0.57 20.26 17.25
CA TYR A 37 -1.03 19.50 16.10
C TYR A 37 -0.19 19.92 14.90
N MET A 38 0.56 18.98 14.33
CA MET A 38 1.35 19.25 13.15
C MET A 38 0.42 19.54 11.98
N ASN A 39 0.73 20.59 11.21
CA ASN A 39 -0.02 20.85 9.99
C ASN A 39 0.15 19.66 9.04
N LYS A 40 -0.91 19.23 8.33
CA LYS A 40 -0.85 18.09 7.41
C LYS A 40 0.30 18.16 6.39
N ASP A 41 0.65 19.36 5.92
CA ASP A 41 1.68 19.54 4.90
C ASP A 41 3.09 19.43 5.52
N GLU A 42 3.25 19.93 6.76
CA GLU A 42 4.47 19.77 7.57
C GLU A 42 4.66 18.30 7.97
N PHE A 43 3.59 17.65 8.43
CA PHE A 43 3.55 16.22 8.72
C PHE A 43 4.00 15.37 7.56
N LEU A 44 3.41 15.59 6.39
CA LEU A 44 3.78 14.80 5.23
C LEU A 44 5.24 15.03 4.84
N LYS A 45 5.70 16.29 4.84
CA LYS A 45 7.06 16.64 4.48
C LYS A 45 8.08 15.98 5.42
N GLU A 46 7.86 16.06 6.73
CA GLU A 46 8.74 15.45 7.73
C GLU A 46 8.73 13.92 7.66
N LEU A 47 7.56 13.31 7.49
CA LEU A 47 7.44 11.85 7.34
C LEU A 47 8.18 11.36 6.09
N ILE A 48 8.00 12.04 4.95
CA ILE A 48 8.67 11.67 3.70
C ILE A 48 10.19 11.79 3.82
N ALA A 49 10.68 12.88 4.43
CA ALA A 49 12.11 13.07 4.68
C ALA A 49 12.66 11.97 5.60
N PHE A 50 11.96 11.68 6.69
CA PHE A 50 12.34 10.63 7.63
C PHE A 50 12.42 9.25 6.96
N ILE A 51 11.44 8.88 6.14
CA ILE A 51 11.46 7.61 5.40
C ILE A 51 12.66 7.57 4.43
N ALA A 52 12.88 8.65 3.66
CA ALA A 52 13.98 8.71 2.70
C ALA A 52 15.36 8.61 3.36
N ASP A 53 15.57 9.29 4.49
CA ASP A 53 16.83 9.24 5.24
C ASP A 53 17.13 7.84 5.80
N ASN A 54 16.09 7.05 6.08
CA ASN A 54 16.18 5.70 6.64
C ASN A 54 16.01 4.58 5.60
N SER A 55 16.11 4.89 4.30
CA SER A 55 15.97 3.92 3.21
C SER A 55 16.97 4.16 2.08
N SER A 56 18.14 4.71 2.41
CA SER A 56 19.18 5.10 1.45
C SER A 56 19.58 3.97 0.48
N GLU A 57 19.54 2.72 0.93
CA GLU A 57 19.82 1.50 0.18
C GLU A 57 18.80 1.22 -0.93
N LEU A 58 17.62 1.84 -0.88
CA LEU A 58 16.56 1.76 -1.90
C LEU A 58 16.62 2.93 -2.88
N HIS A 59 17.65 3.78 -2.80
CA HIS A 59 17.87 4.94 -3.67
C HIS A 59 16.65 5.89 -3.74
N PRO A 60 16.19 6.42 -2.60
CA PRO A 60 14.96 7.21 -2.55
C PRO A 60 15.15 8.57 -3.23
N LYS A 61 14.14 8.94 -4.02
CA LYS A 61 13.98 10.27 -4.60
C LYS A 61 12.68 10.89 -4.10
N VAL A 62 12.82 11.98 -3.37
CA VAL A 62 11.70 12.69 -2.74
C VAL A 62 11.00 13.62 -3.73
N PHE A 63 9.67 13.60 -3.71
CA PHE A 63 8.77 14.54 -4.35
C PHE A 63 7.76 15.09 -3.33
N LYS A 64 6.94 16.07 -3.72
CA LYS A 64 6.02 16.79 -2.81
C LYS A 64 5.15 15.85 -1.95
N ASN A 65 4.57 14.82 -2.54
CA ASN A 65 3.66 13.89 -1.87
C ASN A 65 4.01 12.41 -2.11
N LYS A 66 5.22 12.12 -2.58
CA LYS A 66 5.66 10.75 -2.85
C LYS A 66 7.16 10.57 -2.74
N ILE A 67 7.56 9.32 -2.50
CA ILE A 67 8.94 8.86 -2.58
C ILE A 67 9.01 7.85 -3.71
N ARG A 68 10.01 7.98 -4.58
CA ARG A 68 10.33 6.97 -5.60
C ARG A 68 11.59 6.22 -5.18
N PHE A 69 11.58 4.91 -5.27
CA PHE A 69 12.70 4.01 -4.99
C PHE A 69 13.18 3.34 -6.28
N GLY A 70 14.48 3.13 -6.40
CA GLY A 70 15.13 2.50 -7.56
C GLY A 70 16.10 3.43 -8.31
N ILE A 71 17.12 2.82 -8.91
CA ILE A 71 18.25 3.53 -9.53
C ILE A 71 17.89 4.16 -10.88
N ASN A 72 17.03 3.50 -11.66
CA ASN A 72 16.78 3.86 -13.06
C ASN A 72 15.31 4.18 -13.33
N LYS A 73 15.04 4.81 -14.48
CA LYS A 73 13.67 5.16 -14.90
C LYS A 73 12.89 3.97 -15.46
N SER A 74 13.55 2.84 -15.74
CA SER A 74 12.96 1.65 -16.34
C SER A 74 12.40 0.66 -15.31
N SER A 75 12.83 0.71 -14.05
CA SER A 75 12.33 -0.09 -12.94
C SER A 75 12.36 0.76 -11.67
N TYR A 76 11.18 1.02 -11.09
CA TYR A 76 11.06 1.80 -9.87
C TYR A 76 9.76 1.49 -9.15
N THR A 77 9.74 1.75 -7.84
CA THR A 77 8.51 1.72 -7.04
C THR A 77 8.23 3.11 -6.47
N GLU A 78 6.98 3.55 -6.49
CA GLU A 78 6.54 4.80 -5.88
C GLU A 78 5.69 4.51 -4.64
N MET A 79 5.95 5.24 -3.57
CA MET A 79 5.12 5.34 -2.38
C MET A 79 4.53 6.75 -2.35
N ARG A 80 3.23 6.86 -2.66
CA ARG A 80 2.48 8.11 -2.69
C ARG A 80 1.60 8.24 -1.45
N PHE A 81 1.50 9.45 -0.92
CA PHE A 81 0.67 9.77 0.23
C PHE A 81 -0.40 10.76 -0.20
N ASP A 82 -1.66 10.34 -0.10
CA ASP A 82 -2.80 11.14 -0.53
C ASP A 82 -3.69 11.47 0.67
N TYR A 83 -3.99 12.77 0.82
CA TYR A 83 -4.80 13.24 1.94
C TYR A 83 -6.29 13.03 1.67
N SER A 84 -6.96 12.25 2.51
CA SER A 84 -8.41 12.13 2.52
C SER A 84 -9.02 13.23 3.38
N GLN A 85 -9.87 14.06 2.79
CA GLN A 85 -10.64 15.06 3.54
C GLN A 85 -11.68 14.43 4.48
N ASN A 86 -12.24 13.28 4.08
CA ASN A 86 -13.26 12.59 4.86
C ASN A 86 -12.69 11.99 6.16
N TYR A 87 -11.50 11.40 6.06
CA TYR A 87 -10.82 10.81 7.21
C TYR A 87 -9.86 11.77 7.91
N LYS A 88 -9.55 12.93 7.31
CA LYS A 88 -8.54 13.89 7.80
C LYS A 88 -7.17 13.24 8.04
N GLY A 89 -6.81 12.30 7.17
CA GLY A 89 -5.58 11.53 7.25
C GLY A 89 -5.05 11.19 5.86
N PHE A 90 -3.78 10.80 5.80
CA PHE A 90 -3.13 10.31 4.60
C PHE A 90 -3.32 8.81 4.47
N TYR A 91 -3.69 8.33 3.29
CA TYR A 91 -3.47 6.93 2.95
C TYR A 91 -2.24 6.81 2.06
N LEU A 92 -1.63 5.63 2.08
CA LEU A 92 -0.45 5.28 1.29
C LEU A 92 -0.89 4.48 0.06
N GLN A 93 -0.32 4.80 -1.09
CA GLN A 93 -0.37 3.98 -2.29
C GLN A 93 1.05 3.55 -2.68
N LEU A 94 1.27 2.24 -2.84
CA LEU A 94 2.49 1.64 -3.36
C LEU A 94 2.24 1.17 -4.80
N ALA A 95 3.04 1.65 -5.75
CA ALA A 95 2.92 1.29 -7.16
C ALA A 95 4.28 0.96 -7.76
N SER A 96 4.40 -0.18 -8.44
CA SER A 96 5.67 -0.64 -9.03
C SER A 96 5.59 -0.71 -10.53
N TYR A 97 6.63 -0.15 -11.16
CA TYR A 97 6.76 0.03 -12.59
C TYR A 97 8.02 -0.67 -13.07
N ASN A 98 7.90 -1.47 -14.13
CA ASN A 98 9.04 -2.13 -14.75
C ASN A 98 8.81 -2.28 -16.27
N LYS A 99 9.74 -1.74 -17.06
CA LYS A 99 9.67 -1.76 -18.53
C LYS A 99 9.73 -3.18 -19.08
N GLU A 100 10.54 -4.06 -18.50
CA GLU A 100 10.64 -5.47 -18.90
C GLU A 100 9.28 -6.17 -18.78
N VAL A 101 8.55 -5.87 -17.70
CA VAL A 101 7.19 -6.39 -17.50
C VAL A 101 6.22 -5.85 -18.55
N GLY A 102 6.26 -4.55 -18.84
CA GLY A 102 5.42 -3.94 -19.88
C GLY A 102 5.72 -4.49 -21.29
N ASP A 103 7.00 -4.71 -21.60
CA ASP A 103 7.42 -5.34 -22.87
C ASP A 103 6.92 -6.79 -22.96
N PHE A 104 6.98 -7.53 -21.85
CA PHE A 104 6.47 -8.90 -21.79
C PHE A 104 4.95 -8.96 -21.96
N PHE A 105 4.19 -8.05 -21.34
CA PHE A 105 2.74 -7.98 -21.55
C PHE A 105 2.38 -7.72 -23.02
N GLU A 106 3.09 -6.81 -23.67
CA GLU A 106 2.89 -6.52 -25.09
C GLU A 106 3.17 -7.75 -25.97
N GLN A 107 4.20 -8.51 -25.65
CA GLN A 107 4.52 -9.76 -26.37
C GLN A 107 3.45 -10.85 -26.18
N GLU A 108 2.95 -11.03 -24.96
CA GLU A 108 2.01 -12.13 -24.64
C GLU A 108 0.56 -11.81 -25.03
N MET A 109 0.20 -10.54 -25.19
CA MET A 109 -1.17 -10.09 -25.45
C MET A 109 -1.34 -9.30 -26.75
N ASP A 110 -0.25 -8.95 -27.44
CA ASP A 110 -0.26 -8.22 -28.71
C ASP A 110 -1.20 -6.99 -28.68
N ASN A 111 -2.03 -6.80 -29.70
CA ASN A 111 -2.96 -5.68 -29.82
C ASN A 111 -3.99 -5.61 -28.69
N THR A 112 -4.25 -6.70 -27.97
CA THR A 112 -5.13 -6.66 -26.79
C THR A 112 -4.53 -5.81 -25.69
N PHE A 113 -3.21 -5.83 -25.50
CA PHE A 113 -2.56 -5.00 -24.50
C PHE A 113 -2.64 -3.52 -24.89
N LEU A 114 -2.33 -3.18 -26.14
CA LEU A 114 -2.38 -1.79 -26.61
C LEU A 114 -3.77 -1.18 -26.47
N LYS A 115 -4.82 -1.94 -26.78
CA LYS A 115 -6.22 -1.52 -26.57
C LYS A 115 -6.56 -1.22 -25.12
N MET A 116 -5.99 -1.97 -24.18
CA MET A 116 -6.17 -1.70 -22.74
C MET A 116 -5.49 -0.40 -22.29
N LEU A 117 -4.55 0.13 -23.10
CA LEU A 117 -3.77 1.31 -22.77
C LEU A 117 -4.24 2.59 -23.50
N GLU A 118 -5.24 2.51 -24.39
CA GLU A 118 -5.62 3.62 -25.29
C GLU A 118 -5.91 4.93 -24.55
N ASP A 119 -6.58 4.86 -23.39
CA ASP A 119 -6.95 6.01 -22.57
C ASP A 119 -6.05 6.19 -21.33
N GLU A 120 -4.98 5.39 -21.22
CA GLU A 120 -4.14 5.35 -20.04
C GLU A 120 -2.89 6.23 -20.18
N SER A 121 -2.34 6.63 -19.02
CA SER A 121 -1.04 7.31 -18.98
C SER A 121 0.09 6.42 -19.54
N LYS A 122 1.13 7.02 -20.11
CA LYS A 122 2.28 6.27 -20.65
C LYS A 122 2.95 5.38 -19.60
N GLU A 123 2.94 5.83 -18.35
CA GLU A 123 3.49 5.12 -17.21
C GLU A 123 2.71 3.83 -16.90
N PHE A 124 1.40 3.80 -17.18
CA PHE A 124 0.54 2.64 -16.91
C PHE A 124 0.98 1.40 -17.70
N ARG A 125 1.57 1.56 -18.89
CA ARG A 125 2.15 0.45 -19.67
C ARG A 125 3.11 -0.41 -18.85
N ASN A 126 3.89 0.23 -17.97
CA ASN A 126 4.92 -0.45 -17.20
C ASN A 126 4.45 -0.80 -15.78
N LEU A 127 3.23 -0.42 -15.39
CA LEU A 127 2.67 -0.73 -14.07
C LEU A 127 2.39 -2.23 -13.98
N PHE A 128 2.90 -2.88 -12.94
CA PHE A 128 2.60 -4.29 -12.69
C PHE A 128 2.07 -4.58 -11.29
N PHE A 129 2.18 -3.61 -10.37
CA PHE A 129 1.64 -3.72 -9.02
C PHE A 129 1.12 -2.38 -8.55
N ALA A 130 -0.05 -2.37 -7.92
CA ALA A 130 -0.60 -1.21 -7.21
C ALA A 130 -1.40 -1.67 -5.98
N GLN A 131 -1.09 -1.09 -4.82
CA GLN A 131 -1.79 -1.36 -3.56
C GLN A 131 -1.98 -0.07 -2.77
N ASN A 132 -3.16 0.11 -2.18
CA ASN A 132 -3.44 1.14 -1.20
C ASN A 132 -3.38 0.56 0.21
N SER A 133 -3.12 1.38 1.21
CA SER A 133 -3.07 0.95 2.61
C SER A 133 -4.42 0.73 3.26
N PHE A 134 -5.48 1.37 2.76
CA PHE A 134 -6.80 1.31 3.35
C PHE A 134 -7.65 0.20 2.72
N GLN A 135 -8.47 -0.43 3.54
CA GLN A 135 -9.29 -1.57 3.13
C GLN A 135 -10.52 -1.12 2.37
N LEU A 136 -10.68 -1.62 1.14
CA LEU A 136 -11.87 -1.42 0.31
C LEU A 136 -12.83 -2.62 0.34
N SER A 137 -12.39 -3.77 0.87
CA SER A 137 -13.18 -5.00 0.97
C SER A 137 -12.65 -5.90 2.08
N HIS A 138 -13.48 -6.85 2.53
CA HIS A 138 -13.19 -7.77 3.64
C HIS A 138 -12.03 -8.75 3.38
N TYR A 139 -11.68 -9.00 2.12
CA TYR A 139 -10.52 -9.81 1.71
C TYR A 139 -9.30 -8.95 1.32
N TYR A 140 -9.42 -7.62 1.39
CA TYR A 140 -8.32 -6.72 1.08
C TYR A 140 -7.48 -6.47 2.32
N TYR A 141 -6.29 -7.07 2.37
CA TYR A 141 -5.33 -6.81 3.43
C TYR A 141 -4.15 -6.07 2.83
N GLY A 142 -4.11 -4.73 2.95
CA GLY A 142 -2.93 -3.97 2.54
C GLY A 142 -1.71 -4.34 3.40
N PHE A 143 -0.52 -3.93 2.97
CA PHE A 143 0.61 -3.91 3.89
C PHE A 143 0.30 -3.01 5.09
N PRO A 144 0.60 -3.43 6.33
CA PRO A 144 0.41 -2.57 7.48
C PRO A 144 1.33 -1.35 7.37
N ILE A 145 0.80 -0.17 7.67
CA ILE A 145 1.62 1.04 7.80
C ILE A 145 2.01 1.28 9.26
N MET A 146 1.16 0.94 10.22
CA MET A 146 1.42 1.03 11.66
C MET A 146 0.95 -0.24 12.36
N THR A 147 1.45 -0.51 13.56
CA THR A 147 1.16 -1.77 14.28
C THR A 147 -0.29 -1.89 14.76
N ASN A 148 -0.95 -0.77 15.08
CA ASN A 148 -2.33 -0.74 15.57
C ASN A 148 -3.26 0.04 14.63
N ASP A 149 -3.01 -0.01 13.32
CA ASP A 149 -3.82 0.70 12.31
C ASP A 149 -4.74 -0.25 11.55
N ASP A 150 -6.00 -0.26 11.95
CA ASP A 150 -7.07 -0.98 11.26
C ASP A 150 -7.68 -0.15 10.12
N THR A 151 -7.30 1.14 10.00
CA THR A 151 -7.91 2.10 9.07
C THR A 151 -7.11 2.27 7.79
N GLY A 152 -5.82 1.98 7.83
CA GLY A 152 -4.87 2.23 6.74
C GLY A 152 -4.57 3.72 6.54
N HIS A 153 -4.76 4.56 7.56
CA HIS A 153 -4.56 6.01 7.50
C HIS A 153 -3.54 6.51 8.52
N LEU A 154 -2.74 7.50 8.10
CA LEU A 154 -1.82 8.26 8.94
C LEU A 154 -2.40 9.64 9.25
N TYR A 155 -2.58 9.94 10.53
CA TYR A 155 -3.23 11.18 10.95
C TYR A 155 -2.20 12.22 11.40
N PRO A 156 -2.23 13.45 10.86
CA PRO A 156 -1.28 14.52 11.24
C PRO A 156 -1.25 14.83 12.74
N GLU A 157 -2.36 14.60 13.44
CA GLU A 157 -2.45 14.77 14.90
C GLU A 157 -1.55 13.83 15.70
N MET A 158 -1.13 12.70 15.13
CA MET A 158 -0.19 11.78 15.76
C MET A 158 1.24 12.36 15.79
N GLY A 159 1.51 13.36 14.94
CA GLY A 159 2.81 14.02 14.85
C GLY A 159 3.96 13.04 14.58
N THR A 160 5.16 13.39 15.04
CA THR A 160 6.37 12.58 14.84
C THR A 160 6.43 11.32 15.70
N THR A 161 5.52 11.16 16.67
CA THR A 161 5.54 10.03 17.62
C THR A 161 5.36 8.66 16.95
N ILE A 162 4.69 8.62 15.79
CA ILE A 162 4.44 7.39 15.03
C ILE A 162 5.53 7.08 14.00
N PHE A 163 6.50 7.96 13.75
CA PHE A 163 7.44 7.81 12.63
C PHE A 163 8.26 6.52 12.73
N ASN A 164 8.74 6.17 13.93
CA ASN A 164 9.48 4.92 14.13
C ASN A 164 8.59 3.69 13.94
N ASP A 165 7.32 3.76 14.33
CA ASP A 165 6.38 2.66 14.09
C ASP A 165 6.10 2.48 12.59
N VAL A 166 5.90 3.60 11.88
CA VAL A 166 5.75 3.61 10.43
C VAL A 166 6.97 2.99 9.77
N LEU A 167 8.18 3.47 10.07
CA LEU A 167 9.42 2.97 9.49
C LEU A 167 9.60 1.46 9.74
N ARG A 168 9.34 0.98 10.96
CA ARG A 168 9.41 -0.45 11.28
C ARG A 168 8.49 -1.29 10.39
N ASN A 169 7.24 -0.86 10.19
CA ASN A 169 6.28 -1.59 9.36
C ASN A 169 6.62 -1.48 7.86
N LEU A 170 7.13 -0.34 7.40
CA LEU A 170 7.66 -0.17 6.06
C LEU A 170 8.85 -1.11 5.81
N GLN A 171 9.83 -1.17 6.71
CA GLN A 171 10.99 -2.06 6.63
C GLN A 171 10.57 -3.54 6.58
N ALA A 172 9.63 -3.93 7.45
CA ALA A 172 9.20 -5.32 7.55
C ALA A 172 8.44 -5.82 6.31
N ASN A 173 7.72 -4.93 5.62
CA ASN A 173 6.77 -5.31 4.56
C ASN A 173 7.06 -4.62 3.22
N HIS A 174 7.00 -3.30 3.18
CA HIS A 174 7.07 -2.50 1.95
C HIS A 174 8.48 -2.51 1.35
N PHE A 175 9.53 -2.31 2.16
CA PHE A 175 10.91 -2.23 1.67
C PHE A 175 11.37 -3.58 1.12
N LYS A 176 11.02 -4.69 1.78
CA LYS A 176 11.27 -6.03 1.25
C LYS A 176 10.60 -6.25 -0.11
N PHE A 177 9.34 -5.79 -0.25
CA PHE A 177 8.65 -5.85 -1.53
C PHE A 177 9.33 -4.97 -2.58
N ILE A 178 9.72 -3.74 -2.25
CA ILE A 178 10.42 -2.82 -3.16
C ILE A 178 11.71 -3.46 -3.69
N GLN A 179 12.51 -4.07 -2.82
CA GLN A 179 13.73 -4.78 -3.19
C GLN A 179 13.44 -5.96 -4.13
N ALA A 180 12.41 -6.76 -3.82
CA ALA A 180 12.01 -7.87 -4.67
C ALA A 180 11.48 -7.40 -6.04
N ALA A 181 10.71 -6.31 -6.06
CA ALA A 181 10.14 -5.68 -7.24
C ALA A 181 11.21 -5.12 -8.19
N GLU A 182 12.27 -4.50 -7.65
CA GLU A 182 13.34 -3.89 -8.42
C GLU A 182 14.03 -4.90 -9.36
N VAL A 183 14.26 -6.11 -8.86
CA VAL A 183 15.01 -7.18 -9.56
C VAL A 183 14.12 -8.31 -10.11
N LEU A 184 12.79 -8.19 -9.99
CA LEU A 184 11.84 -9.26 -10.31
C LEU A 184 12.20 -10.58 -9.61
N SER A 185 12.49 -10.50 -8.31
CA SER A 185 12.88 -11.64 -7.47
C SER A 185 11.79 -12.72 -7.46
N PRO A 186 12.16 -14.01 -7.38
CA PRO A 186 11.23 -15.10 -7.09
C PRO A 186 10.33 -14.87 -5.88
N ASP A 187 10.77 -14.09 -4.89
CA ASP A 187 9.99 -13.76 -3.70
C ASP A 187 8.68 -13.03 -4.03
N LEU A 188 8.61 -12.35 -5.18
CA LEU A 188 7.36 -11.75 -5.68
C LEU A 188 6.22 -12.76 -5.85
N LEU A 189 6.51 -14.05 -6.05
CA LEU A 189 5.48 -15.08 -6.11
C LEU A 189 4.71 -15.23 -4.78
N HIS A 190 5.39 -15.02 -3.64
CA HIS A 190 4.71 -14.96 -2.34
C HIS A 190 3.73 -13.79 -2.27
N TYR A 191 4.13 -12.62 -2.78
CA TYR A 191 3.28 -11.43 -2.81
C TYR A 191 2.12 -11.57 -3.79
N ILE A 192 2.32 -12.24 -4.93
CA ILE A 192 1.24 -12.57 -5.88
C ILE A 192 0.17 -13.41 -5.20
N LYS A 193 0.56 -14.46 -4.47
CA LYS A 193 -0.39 -15.27 -3.69
C LYS A 193 -1.10 -14.46 -2.61
N ARG A 194 -0.39 -13.53 -1.96
CA ARG A 194 -0.94 -12.75 -0.85
C ARG A 194 -1.88 -11.64 -1.32
N PHE A 195 -1.60 -11.03 -2.48
CA PHE A 195 -2.35 -9.88 -3.01
C PHE A 195 -2.65 -10.00 -4.52
N PRO A 196 -3.28 -11.09 -5.03
CA PRO A 196 -3.44 -11.28 -6.47
C PRO A 196 -4.11 -10.10 -7.20
N PRO A 197 -5.16 -9.45 -6.64
CA PRO A 197 -5.81 -8.31 -7.29
C PRO A 197 -4.94 -7.05 -7.38
N CYS A 198 -3.85 -6.97 -6.61
CA CYS A 198 -2.93 -5.83 -6.65
C CYS A 198 -1.93 -5.92 -7.79
N PHE A 199 -1.79 -7.09 -8.43
CA PHE A 199 -0.92 -7.28 -9.59
C PHE A 199 -1.71 -7.07 -10.88
N PHE A 200 -1.20 -6.23 -11.76
CA PHE A 200 -1.76 -6.08 -13.09
C PHE A 200 -1.33 -7.25 -13.96
N ASN A 201 -2.28 -7.91 -14.63
CA ASN A 201 -2.04 -9.15 -15.38
C ASN A 201 -1.28 -10.22 -14.56
N THR A 202 -1.78 -10.53 -13.35
CA THR A 202 -1.16 -11.43 -12.35
C THR A 202 -0.55 -12.71 -12.93
N ALA A 203 -1.26 -13.42 -13.82
CA ALA A 203 -0.76 -14.64 -14.48
C ALA A 203 0.53 -14.41 -15.29
N LEU A 204 0.62 -13.29 -16.02
CA LEU A 204 1.78 -12.95 -16.85
C LEU A 204 2.95 -12.48 -15.99
N VAL A 205 2.69 -11.73 -14.91
CA VAL A 205 3.74 -11.38 -13.94
C VAL A 205 4.34 -12.63 -13.32
N ALA A 206 3.50 -13.57 -12.87
CA ALA A 206 3.94 -14.84 -12.33
C ALA A 206 4.77 -15.64 -13.34
N LEU A 207 4.28 -15.76 -14.59
CA LEU A 207 5.03 -16.41 -15.68
C LEU A 207 6.40 -15.76 -15.85
N LEU A 208 6.48 -14.45 -16.05
CA LEU A 208 7.73 -13.74 -16.27
C LEU A 208 8.74 -14.00 -15.14
N ILE A 209 8.31 -13.90 -13.87
CA ILE A 209 9.19 -14.18 -12.71
C ILE A 209 9.72 -15.61 -12.77
N ILE A 210 8.86 -16.59 -13.07
CA ILE A 210 9.23 -18.00 -13.19
C ILE A 210 10.22 -18.23 -14.32
N GLU A 211 9.98 -17.64 -15.50
CA GLU A 211 10.85 -17.83 -16.66
C GLU A 211 12.20 -17.16 -16.48
N LYS A 212 12.21 -15.91 -15.99
CA LYS A 212 13.41 -15.11 -15.77
C LYS A 212 14.36 -15.76 -14.77
N ASN A 213 13.79 -16.39 -13.73
CA ASN A 213 14.55 -17.01 -12.66
C ASN A 213 14.72 -18.53 -12.83
N LEU A 214 14.29 -19.08 -13.98
CA LEU A 214 14.41 -20.50 -14.31
C LEU A 214 13.83 -21.43 -13.22
N LEU A 215 12.71 -21.03 -12.62
CA LEU A 215 12.07 -21.82 -11.58
C LEU A 215 11.38 -23.04 -12.19
N SER A 216 11.58 -24.21 -11.60
CA SER A 216 10.88 -25.44 -11.97
C SER A 216 9.46 -25.46 -11.40
N LEU A 217 8.63 -26.39 -11.88
CA LEU A 217 7.30 -26.64 -11.32
C LEU A 217 7.35 -27.15 -9.86
N ASP A 218 8.48 -27.73 -9.46
CA ASP A 218 8.70 -28.26 -8.11
C ASP A 218 9.13 -27.18 -7.10
N ASP A 219 9.39 -25.94 -7.54
CA ASP A 219 9.68 -24.84 -6.63
C ASP A 219 8.45 -24.53 -5.75
N GLU A 220 8.62 -24.52 -4.43
CA GLU A 220 7.53 -24.32 -3.47
C GLU A 220 6.74 -23.02 -3.72
N ARG A 221 7.40 -21.97 -4.21
CA ARG A 221 6.74 -20.70 -4.53
C ARG A 221 5.83 -20.83 -5.75
N VAL A 222 6.24 -21.64 -6.72
CA VAL A 222 5.46 -21.95 -7.93
C VAL A 222 4.27 -22.83 -7.57
N GLN A 223 4.50 -23.92 -6.81
CA GLN A 223 3.43 -24.79 -6.31
C GLN A 223 2.39 -24.00 -5.50
N GLY A 224 2.85 -23.07 -4.67
CA GLY A 224 2.00 -22.21 -3.85
C GLY A 224 0.99 -21.37 -4.65
N LEU A 225 1.27 -21.02 -5.91
CA LEU A 225 0.32 -20.33 -6.79
C LEU A 225 -0.86 -21.24 -7.15
N PHE A 226 -0.59 -22.49 -7.49
CA PHE A 226 -1.62 -23.47 -7.86
C PHE A 226 -2.45 -23.91 -6.66
N GLU A 227 -1.82 -24.06 -5.49
CA GLU A 227 -2.53 -24.32 -4.23
C GLU A 227 -3.51 -23.19 -3.89
N TYR A 228 -3.08 -21.94 -4.07
CA TYR A 228 -3.93 -20.78 -3.85
C TYR A 228 -5.12 -20.77 -4.81
N ASP A 229 -4.90 -20.98 -6.12
CA ASP A 229 -6.00 -21.08 -7.09
C ASP A 229 -6.97 -22.23 -6.76
N ASN A 230 -6.46 -23.36 -6.27
CA ASN A 230 -7.30 -24.48 -5.82
C ASN A 230 -8.17 -24.07 -4.60
N MET A 231 -7.60 -23.34 -3.65
CA MET A 231 -8.34 -22.80 -2.50
C MET A 231 -9.44 -21.81 -2.96
N VAL A 232 -9.10 -20.87 -3.84
CA VAL A 232 -10.05 -19.92 -4.44
C VAL A 232 -11.15 -20.65 -5.20
N THR A 233 -10.83 -21.72 -5.93
CA THR A 233 -11.82 -22.49 -6.69
C THR A 233 -12.77 -23.27 -5.78
N LYS A 234 -12.26 -23.86 -4.69
CA LYS A 234 -13.10 -24.55 -3.69
C LYS A 234 -14.05 -23.59 -2.98
N ASN A 235 -13.57 -22.39 -2.66
CA ASN A 235 -14.33 -21.29 -2.05
C ASN A 235 -15.30 -21.71 -0.93
N GLU A 236 -14.86 -22.59 -0.03
CA GLU A 236 -15.74 -23.21 0.99
C GLU A 236 -16.40 -22.16 1.90
N CYS A 237 -15.70 -21.05 2.17
CA CYS A 237 -16.21 -19.92 2.96
C CYS A 237 -17.01 -18.88 2.15
N LYS A 238 -17.13 -19.03 0.81
CA LYS A 238 -17.81 -18.10 -0.10
C LYS A 238 -17.32 -16.65 -0.05
N LEU A 239 -16.05 -16.44 0.30
CA LEU A 239 -15.42 -15.12 0.39
C LEU A 239 -14.64 -14.75 -0.87
N PHE A 240 -14.29 -15.72 -1.71
CA PHE A 240 -13.56 -15.50 -2.94
C PHE A 240 -14.47 -15.28 -4.14
N SER A 241 -13.96 -14.56 -5.12
CA SER A 241 -14.55 -14.32 -6.42
C SER A 241 -13.64 -14.87 -7.53
N PRO A 242 -14.14 -15.04 -8.76
CA PRO A 242 -13.29 -15.39 -9.90
C PRO A 242 -12.18 -14.37 -10.20
N PHE A 243 -12.27 -13.14 -9.69
CA PHE A 243 -11.24 -12.11 -9.84
C PHE A 243 -10.03 -12.34 -8.92
N ASP A 244 -10.16 -13.23 -7.94
CA ASP A 244 -9.08 -13.57 -7.01
C ASP A 244 -8.15 -14.65 -7.58
N LEU A 245 -8.52 -15.32 -8.67
CA LEU A 245 -7.67 -16.32 -9.33
C LEU A 245 -6.41 -15.68 -9.91
N ILE A 246 -5.25 -16.26 -9.60
CA ILE A 246 -3.97 -15.94 -10.23
C ILE A 246 -4.05 -16.30 -11.71
N PHE A 247 -4.51 -17.52 -12.03
CA PHE A 247 -4.73 -17.98 -13.39
C PHE A 247 -6.21 -17.93 -13.75
N GLY A 248 -6.70 -16.71 -14.00
CA GLY A 248 -8.08 -16.44 -14.44
C GLY A 248 -8.45 -17.05 -15.79
N LYS A 249 -9.68 -16.84 -16.25
CA LYS A 249 -10.28 -17.58 -17.38
C LYS A 249 -9.87 -17.09 -18.78
N LYS A 250 -9.14 -15.97 -18.90
CA LYS A 250 -8.79 -15.42 -20.21
C LYS A 250 -7.73 -16.30 -20.91
N ASP A 251 -7.76 -16.35 -22.23
CA ASP A 251 -6.90 -17.23 -23.02
C ASP A 251 -5.42 -17.04 -22.70
N TYR A 252 -4.93 -15.79 -22.67
CA TYR A 252 -3.52 -15.50 -22.33
C TYR A 252 -3.14 -15.96 -20.91
N GLN A 253 -4.07 -15.93 -19.95
CA GLN A 253 -3.83 -16.39 -18.58
C GLN A 253 -3.74 -17.92 -18.52
N GLN A 254 -4.61 -18.61 -19.27
CA GLN A 254 -4.55 -20.07 -19.36
C GLN A 254 -3.33 -20.55 -20.13
N THR A 255 -2.93 -19.85 -21.21
CA THR A 255 -1.68 -20.12 -21.92
C THR A 255 -0.47 -19.98 -20.98
N ALA A 256 -0.42 -18.92 -20.17
CA ALA A 256 0.62 -18.76 -19.16
C ALA A 256 0.64 -19.90 -18.14
N LYS A 257 -0.54 -20.30 -17.64
CA LYS A 257 -0.67 -21.45 -16.74
C LYS A 257 -0.11 -22.73 -17.35
N GLN A 258 -0.46 -23.03 -18.61
CA GLN A 258 0.02 -24.24 -19.30
C GLN A 258 1.53 -24.22 -19.53
N ARG A 259 2.10 -23.06 -19.89
CA ARG A 259 3.56 -22.90 -20.02
C ARG A 259 4.29 -23.21 -18.72
N ILE A 260 3.75 -22.80 -17.57
CA ILE A 260 4.34 -23.10 -16.26
C ILE A 260 4.24 -24.60 -15.96
N LEU A 261 3.07 -25.21 -16.18
CA LEU A 261 2.85 -26.66 -15.94
C LEU A 261 3.75 -27.57 -16.79
N GLN A 262 4.28 -27.07 -17.90
CA GLN A 262 5.18 -27.80 -18.79
C GLN A 262 6.66 -27.68 -18.39
N ARG A 263 7.00 -26.84 -17.39
CA ARG A 263 8.38 -26.72 -16.90
C ARG A 263 8.73 -27.90 -16.01
N LYS A 264 9.81 -28.59 -16.33
CA LYS A 264 10.41 -29.65 -15.50
C LYS A 264 11.62 -29.08 -14.78
#